data_AF-A0A5J4RP07-F1
#
_entry.id   AF-A0A5J4RP07-F1
#
_cell.length_a   1.000
_cell.length_b   1.000
_cell.length_c   1.000
_cell.angle_alpha   90.00
_cell.angle_beta   90.00
_cell.angle_gamma   90.00
#
_symmetry.space_group_name_H-M   'P 1'
#
loop_
_entity.id
_entity.type
_entity.pdbx_description
1 polymer ?
#
loop_
_entity_poly.entity_id
_entity_poly.type
_entity_poly.pdbx_seq_one_letter_code
_entity_poly.pdbx_strand_id
1 'polypeptide(L)'
;MKLNEIYTGDALAILSTLPDKSVSCCVTSPPYYGLRDYGVTGQIRQEDTPEEYIKRLVDIFREIRRILTGEGVLWLNIGDCYWRGKGRNGERTGEDQQERYREGKSINRGCSNTGIKNTITAQNGKHEVIKPKDLIGIPWMLAFALRADGWYLRQEIIWHKLNPMPESVKDRCTKSIAKILFRL
;
A
#
# COMPACT_ATOMS: atom_id res chain seq x y z
N MET A 1 -19.23 -17.07 14.89
CA MET A 1 -18.49 -17.10 13.60
C MET A 1 -18.38 -18.54 13.14
N LYS A 2 -18.64 -18.85 11.87
CA LYS A 2 -18.40 -20.18 11.31
C LYS A 2 -16.94 -20.30 10.87
N LEU A 3 -16.29 -21.42 11.20
CA LEU A 3 -14.90 -21.69 10.82
C LEU A 3 -14.81 -22.13 9.36
N ASN A 4 -13.64 -21.92 8.75
CA ASN A 4 -13.32 -22.30 7.35
C ASN A 4 -14.24 -21.66 6.30
N GLU A 5 -14.67 -20.43 6.54
CA GLU A 5 -15.53 -19.66 5.64
C GLU A 5 -14.79 -18.45 5.08
N ILE A 6 -15.10 -18.11 3.82
CA ILE A 6 -14.62 -16.91 3.15
C ILE A 6 -15.76 -15.90 3.11
N TYR A 7 -15.53 -14.75 3.74
CA TYR A 7 -16.45 -13.63 3.68
C TYR A 7 -16.03 -12.69 2.56
N THR A 8 -16.91 -12.49 1.56
CA THR A 8 -16.65 -11.63 0.41
C THR A 8 -17.38 -10.31 0.58
N GLY A 9 -16.64 -9.20 0.61
CA GLY A 9 -17.20 -7.86 0.72
C GLY A 9 -16.15 -6.81 1.09
N ASP A 10 -16.61 -5.59 1.33
CA ASP A 10 -15.77 -4.55 1.95
C ASP A 10 -15.33 -5.00 3.35
N ALA A 11 -14.04 -4.88 3.64
CA ALA A 11 -13.47 -5.40 4.88
C ALA A 11 -14.09 -4.76 6.11
N LEU A 12 -14.33 -3.44 6.11
CA LEU A 12 -14.89 -2.74 7.25
C LEU A 12 -16.34 -3.17 7.49
N ALA A 13 -17.12 -3.27 6.42
CA ALA A 13 -18.50 -3.75 6.49
C ALA A 13 -18.57 -5.18 7.03
N ILE A 14 -17.75 -6.10 6.54
CA ILE A 14 -17.74 -7.49 7.00
C ILE A 14 -17.30 -7.59 8.46
N LEU A 15 -16.20 -6.93 8.84
CA LEU A 15 -15.68 -6.97 10.20
C LEU A 15 -16.75 -6.52 11.23
N SER A 16 -17.56 -5.51 10.90
CA SER A 16 -18.63 -5.02 11.76
C SER A 16 -19.71 -6.07 12.10
N THR A 17 -19.85 -7.10 11.26
CA THR A 17 -20.81 -8.21 11.48
C THR A 17 -20.26 -9.31 12.38
N LEU A 18 -18.94 -9.33 12.60
CA LEU A 18 -18.29 -10.35 13.41
C LEU A 18 -18.41 -10.02 14.90
N PRO A 19 -18.61 -11.02 15.77
CA PRO A 19 -18.73 -10.80 17.21
C PRO A 19 -17.43 -10.27 17.83
N ASP A 20 -17.58 -9.49 18.89
CA ASP A 20 -16.45 -9.03 19.71
C ASP A 20 -15.65 -10.21 20.25
N LYS A 21 -14.33 -10.01 20.39
CA LYS A 21 -13.42 -10.95 21.07
C LYS A 21 -13.53 -12.40 20.58
N SER A 22 -13.78 -12.60 19.29
CA SER A 22 -13.96 -13.92 18.69
C SER A 22 -12.76 -14.46 17.92
N VAL A 23 -11.69 -13.67 17.77
CA VAL A 23 -10.49 -14.00 16.99
C VAL A 23 -9.25 -13.90 17.86
N SER A 24 -8.38 -14.91 17.86
CA SER A 24 -7.13 -14.87 18.63
C SER A 24 -5.93 -14.35 17.84
N CYS A 25 -5.99 -14.36 16.52
CA CYS A 25 -4.89 -13.93 15.66
C CYS A 25 -5.42 -13.37 14.34
N CYS A 26 -4.93 -12.19 13.94
CA CYS A 26 -5.14 -11.63 12.62
C CYS A 26 -3.80 -11.57 11.88
N VAL A 27 -3.77 -12.05 10.63
CA VAL A 27 -2.60 -11.93 9.74
C VAL A 27 -3.09 -11.27 8.47
N THR A 28 -2.51 -10.12 8.10
CA THR A 28 -3.00 -9.36 6.95
C THR A 28 -1.92 -8.55 6.26
N SER A 29 -2.12 -8.28 4.98
CA SER A 29 -1.33 -7.34 4.17
C SER A 29 -2.29 -6.44 3.39
N PRO A 30 -2.71 -5.29 3.96
CA PRO A 30 -3.67 -4.43 3.30
C PRO A 30 -3.11 -3.88 1.96
N PRO A 31 -3.98 -3.40 1.06
CA PRO A 31 -3.54 -2.80 -0.21
C PRO A 31 -2.50 -1.70 0.02
N TYR A 32 -1.35 -1.77 -0.66
CA TYR A 32 -0.26 -0.81 -0.46
C TYR A 32 -0.49 0.49 -1.19
N TYR A 33 -0.28 1.59 -0.46
CA TYR A 33 -0.42 2.95 -0.96
C TYR A 33 0.24 3.15 -2.34
N GLY A 34 -0.49 3.70 -3.31
CA GLY A 34 0.04 4.06 -4.63
C GLY A 34 0.58 2.92 -5.54
N LEU A 35 0.55 1.64 -5.14
CA LEU A 35 1.05 0.52 -5.99
C LEU A 35 0.11 -0.19 -7.01
N ARG A 36 -1.14 -0.56 -6.69
CA ARG A 36 -2.05 -1.31 -7.59
C ARG A 36 -3.51 -0.80 -7.58
N ASP A 37 -4.16 -0.73 -8.74
CA ASP A 37 -5.61 -0.52 -8.86
C ASP A 37 -6.31 -1.85 -9.15
N TYR A 38 -7.36 -2.15 -8.40
CA TYR A 38 -8.15 -3.37 -8.49
C TYR A 38 -9.45 -3.18 -9.30
N GLY A 39 -9.71 -1.99 -9.85
CA GLY A 39 -10.86 -1.70 -10.70
C GLY A 39 -12.19 -1.62 -9.96
N VAL A 40 -12.17 -1.40 -8.64
CA VAL A 40 -13.36 -1.36 -7.78
C VAL A 40 -13.49 0.00 -7.11
N THR A 41 -14.68 0.60 -7.19
CA THR A 41 -15.00 1.87 -6.54
C THR A 41 -14.85 1.76 -5.02
N GLY A 42 -14.20 2.76 -4.40
CA GLY A 42 -14.04 2.82 -2.95
C GLY A 42 -12.92 1.92 -2.40
N GLN A 43 -12.05 1.37 -3.25
CA GLN A 43 -10.89 0.60 -2.82
C GLN A 43 -9.94 1.43 -1.94
N ILE A 44 -9.45 0.82 -0.87
CA ILE A 44 -8.38 1.36 -0.03
C ILE A 44 -7.12 1.50 -0.88
N ARG A 45 -6.39 2.62 -0.77
CA ARG A 45 -5.11 3.01 -1.44
C ARG A 45 -5.26 4.27 -2.30
N GLN A 46 -6.45 4.51 -2.84
CA GLN A 46 -6.70 5.61 -3.80
C GLN A 46 -6.96 6.96 -3.14
N GLU A 47 -6.70 7.06 -1.83
CA GLU A 47 -6.75 8.33 -1.12
C GLU A 47 -5.72 9.32 -1.68
N ASP A 48 -6.09 10.60 -1.69
CA ASP A 48 -5.27 11.64 -2.30
C ASP A 48 -3.96 11.85 -1.54
N THR A 49 -3.97 11.55 -0.24
CA THR A 49 -2.84 11.74 0.68
C THR A 49 -2.48 10.47 1.45
N PRO A 50 -1.19 10.31 1.86
CA PRO A 50 -0.79 9.25 2.78
C PRO A 50 -1.61 9.26 4.07
N GLU A 51 -1.94 10.45 4.60
CA GLU A 51 -2.66 10.63 5.86
C GLU A 51 -4.09 10.08 5.80
N GLU A 52 -4.81 10.32 4.70
CA GLU A 52 -6.14 9.77 4.47
C GLU A 52 -6.10 8.24 4.35
N TYR A 53 -5.10 7.70 3.66
CA TYR A 53 -4.87 6.26 3.59
C TYR A 53 -4.63 5.66 4.98
N ILE A 54 -3.78 6.29 5.80
CA ILE A 54 -3.53 5.87 7.18
C ILE A 54 -4.81 5.93 8.00
N LYS A 55 -5.61 7.00 7.89
CA LYS A 55 -6.89 7.14 8.59
C LYS A 55 -7.84 5.99 8.25
N ARG A 56 -7.99 5.66 6.96
CA ARG A 56 -8.84 4.54 6.53
C ARG A 56 -8.35 3.20 7.08
N LEU A 57 -7.04 2.97 7.10
CA LEU A 57 -6.48 1.77 7.72
C LEU A 57 -6.75 1.72 9.22
N VAL A 58 -6.57 2.83 9.94
CA VAL A 58 -6.87 2.90 11.39
C VAL A 58 -8.33 2.52 11.65
N ASP A 59 -9.29 2.99 10.84
CA ASP A 59 -10.70 2.63 10.99
C ASP A 59 -10.93 1.11 10.86
N ILE A 60 -10.25 0.46 9.90
CA ILE A 60 -10.31 -1.00 9.73
C ILE A 60 -9.64 -1.73 10.89
N PHE A 61 -8.46 -1.27 11.30
CA PHE A 61 -7.74 -1.89 12.41
C PHE A 61 -8.46 -1.71 13.74
N ARG A 62 -9.25 -0.64 13.93
CA ARG A 62 -10.11 -0.50 15.10
C ARG A 62 -11.14 -1.62 15.18
N GLU A 63 -11.76 -1.98 14.06
CA GLU A 63 -12.67 -3.13 13.99
C GLU A 63 -11.94 -4.47 14.20
N ILE A 64 -10.73 -4.61 13.66
CA ILE A 64 -9.89 -5.79 13.95
C ILE A 64 -9.61 -5.90 15.45
N ARG A 65 -9.29 -4.79 16.13
CA ARG A 65 -9.03 -4.78 17.57
C ARG A 65 -10.27 -5.19 18.38
N ARG A 66 -11.48 -4.77 17.96
CA ARG A 66 -12.75 -5.15 18.60
C ARG A 66 -12.99 -6.66 18.56
N ILE A 67 -12.74 -7.29 17.41
CA ILE A 67 -12.98 -8.73 17.23
C ILE A 67 -11.85 -9.58 17.83
N LEU A 68 -10.68 -9.01 18.10
CA LEU A 68 -9.60 -9.72 18.76
C LEU A 68 -9.91 -9.98 20.24
N THR A 69 -9.51 -11.15 20.75
CA THR A 69 -9.54 -11.45 22.18
C THR A 69 -8.57 -10.54 22.94
N GLY A 70 -8.66 -10.50 24.27
CA GLY A 70 -7.75 -9.69 25.10
C GLY A 70 -6.26 -10.06 24.96
N GLU A 71 -5.97 -11.29 24.55
CA GLU A 71 -4.62 -11.80 24.24
C GLU A 71 -4.36 -11.89 22.73
N GLY A 72 -5.28 -11.37 21.92
CA GLY A 72 -5.23 -11.47 20.48
C GLY A 72 -4.04 -10.72 19.90
N VAL A 73 -3.46 -11.26 18.83
CA VAL A 73 -2.30 -10.66 18.15
C VAL A 73 -2.63 -10.30 16.72
N LEU A 74 -2.09 -9.17 16.26
CA LEU A 74 -2.13 -8.78 14.85
C LEU A 74 -0.72 -8.88 14.26
N TRP A 75 -0.60 -9.53 13.11
CA TRP A 75 0.57 -9.60 12.26
C TRP A 75 0.32 -8.80 10.97
N LEU A 76 0.99 -7.65 10.84
CA LEU A 76 0.71 -6.69 9.77
C LEU A 76 1.81 -6.61 8.72
N ASN A 77 1.51 -7.16 7.55
CA ASN A 77 2.14 -7.06 6.23
C ASN A 77 2.20 -5.70 5.53
N ILE A 78 2.92 -4.65 5.96
CA ILE A 78 2.86 -3.31 5.29
C ILE A 78 4.20 -2.80 4.75
N GLY A 79 4.18 -2.12 3.60
CA GLY A 79 5.41 -1.52 3.08
C GLY A 79 5.26 -0.19 2.43
N ASP A 80 6.44 0.37 2.22
CA ASP A 80 6.59 1.75 1.88
C ASP A 80 6.73 1.99 0.38
N CYS A 81 6.36 3.19 -0.02
CA CYS A 81 6.52 3.68 -1.36
C CYS A 81 7.18 5.07 -1.33
N TYR A 82 7.56 5.54 -2.51
CA TYR A 82 8.17 6.85 -2.66
C TYR A 82 7.14 7.81 -3.20
N TRP A 83 7.16 9.04 -2.70
CA TRP A 83 6.34 10.10 -3.23
C TRP A 83 6.74 10.38 -4.66
N ARG A 84 5.80 10.38 -5.60
CA ARG A 84 6.11 10.59 -7.03
C ARG A 84 5.87 12.02 -7.47
N GLY A 85 5.13 12.82 -6.69
CA GLY A 85 4.62 14.13 -7.09
C GLY A 85 3.70 14.04 -8.32
N LYS A 86 3.46 15.17 -8.98
CA LYS A 86 2.64 15.27 -10.20
C LYS A 86 3.34 14.61 -11.40
N GLY A 87 3.19 13.29 -11.55
CA GLY A 87 3.56 12.56 -12.75
C GLY A 87 2.35 12.40 -13.67
N ARG A 88 2.52 12.67 -14.98
CA ARG A 88 1.54 12.26 -15.99
C ARG A 88 1.34 10.74 -15.85
N ASN A 89 0.11 10.31 -15.62
CA ASN A 89 -0.25 8.93 -15.91
C ASN A 89 0.24 8.60 -17.32
N GLY A 90 0.67 7.35 -17.51
CA GLY A 90 0.85 6.78 -18.84
C GLY A 90 -0.41 6.98 -19.69
N GLU A 91 -0.58 8.10 -20.38
CA GLU A 91 -1.47 8.13 -21.52
C GLU A 91 -0.82 7.21 -22.55
N ARG A 92 -1.45 6.07 -22.82
CA ARG A 92 -1.11 5.27 -23.99
C ARG A 92 -1.20 6.22 -25.18
N THR A 93 -0.06 6.68 -25.69
CA THR A 93 -0.01 7.08 -27.09
C THR A 93 -0.45 5.84 -27.86
N GLY A 94 -1.49 5.95 -28.68
CA GLY A 94 -2.04 4.82 -29.44
C GLY A 94 -1.07 4.20 -30.47
N GLU A 95 0.20 4.58 -30.42
CA GLU A 95 1.27 4.18 -31.33
C GLU A 95 2.05 3.01 -30.74
N ASP A 96 2.24 1.97 -31.56
CA ASP A 96 2.98 0.78 -31.18
C ASP A 96 4.44 1.12 -30.87
N GLN A 97 4.94 0.59 -29.75
CA GLN A 97 6.33 0.79 -29.31
C GLN A 97 7.35 0.38 -30.39
N GLN A 98 7.03 -0.64 -31.20
CA GLN A 98 7.84 -1.08 -32.32
C GLN A 98 7.94 -0.06 -33.45
N GLU A 99 6.87 0.72 -33.68
CA GLU A 99 6.82 1.72 -34.75
C GLU A 99 7.71 2.93 -34.39
N ARG A 100 7.64 3.39 -33.15
CA ARG A 100 8.51 4.46 -32.63
C ARG A 100 10.00 4.09 -32.62
N TYR A 101 10.30 2.82 -32.34
CA TYR A 101 11.68 2.31 -32.40
C TYR A 101 12.22 2.34 -33.83
N ARG A 102 11.40 1.94 -34.82
CA ARG A 102 11.76 2.03 -36.25
C ARG A 102 12.01 3.47 -36.71
N GLU A 103 11.30 4.44 -36.15
CA GLU A 103 11.44 5.87 -36.49
C GLU A 103 12.59 6.59 -35.75
N GLY A 104 13.39 5.90 -34.92
CA GLY A 104 14.52 6.51 -34.20
C GLY A 104 14.12 7.54 -33.14
N LYS A 105 12.84 7.58 -32.75
CA LYS A 105 12.34 8.47 -31.70
C LYS A 105 12.69 7.87 -30.33
N SER A 106 13.29 8.68 -29.46
CA SER A 106 13.74 8.26 -28.12
C SER A 106 12.59 7.66 -27.31
N ILE A 107 12.76 6.42 -26.86
CA ILE A 107 11.86 5.73 -25.91
C ILE A 107 11.90 6.36 -24.51
N ASN A 108 12.70 7.41 -24.26
CA ASN A 108 12.90 7.98 -22.93
C ASN A 108 12.59 9.48 -22.84
N ARG A 109 12.64 10.24 -23.95
CA ARG A 109 12.16 11.64 -23.95
C ARG A 109 10.67 11.64 -24.26
N GLY A 110 9.86 11.60 -23.19
CA GLY A 110 8.41 11.68 -23.27
C GLY A 110 7.67 10.35 -23.22
N CYS A 111 8.37 9.24 -22.96
CA CYS A 111 7.71 7.96 -22.74
C CYS A 111 7.11 7.92 -21.34
N SER A 112 5.83 8.20 -21.33
CA SER A 112 4.93 7.87 -20.24
C SER A 112 5.03 6.35 -20.00
N ASN A 113 5.31 5.94 -18.75
CA ASN A 113 5.47 4.53 -18.39
C ASN A 113 4.37 3.68 -19.03
N THR A 114 4.76 2.58 -19.68
CA THR A 114 3.87 1.52 -20.21
C THR A 114 3.22 0.72 -19.07
N GLY A 115 2.78 1.40 -18.02
CA GLY A 115 1.90 0.80 -17.03
C GLY A 115 0.59 0.41 -17.72
N ILE A 116 0.09 -0.78 -17.40
CA ILE A 116 -1.27 -1.19 -17.74
C ILE A 116 -2.21 -0.05 -17.31
N LYS A 117 -3.23 0.30 -18.13
CA LYS A 117 -4.28 1.24 -17.72
C LYS A 117 -4.66 0.93 -16.27
N ASN A 118 -4.63 1.95 -15.42
CA ASN A 118 -4.97 1.90 -13.99
C ASN A 118 -3.89 1.33 -13.04
N THR A 119 -2.78 0.73 -13.47
CA THR A 119 -1.85 0.11 -12.49
C THR A 119 -1.15 1.07 -11.52
N ILE A 120 -0.93 2.33 -11.89
CA ILE A 120 -0.27 3.33 -11.04
C ILE A 120 -1.19 4.54 -10.97
N THR A 121 -1.63 4.89 -9.77
CA THR A 121 -2.47 6.08 -9.55
C THR A 121 -1.53 7.25 -9.32
N ALA A 122 -1.65 8.32 -10.12
CA ALA A 122 -0.93 9.57 -9.87
C ALA A 122 -1.35 10.11 -8.50
N GLN A 123 -0.37 10.32 -7.61
CA GLN A 123 -0.60 11.08 -6.37
C GLN A 123 -0.87 12.53 -6.76
N ASN A 124 -1.94 13.11 -6.23
CA ASN A 124 -2.32 14.47 -6.57
C ASN A 124 -1.30 15.47 -6.00
N GLY A 125 -0.63 16.20 -6.90
CA GLY A 125 0.02 17.47 -6.57
C GLY A 125 1.30 17.42 -5.72
N LYS A 126 1.58 18.56 -5.07
CA LYS A 126 2.69 18.77 -4.14
C LYS A 126 2.19 18.38 -2.75
N HIS A 127 2.92 17.52 -2.04
CA HIS A 127 2.75 17.38 -0.60
C HIS A 127 3.44 18.55 0.10
N GLU A 128 2.91 19.01 1.23
CA GLU A 128 3.47 20.17 1.95
C GLU A 128 4.92 19.92 2.40
N VAL A 129 5.21 18.69 2.85
CA VAL A 129 6.51 18.32 3.44
C VAL A 129 7.27 17.21 2.69
N ILE A 130 6.62 16.44 1.81
CA ILE A 130 7.25 15.28 1.14
C ILE A 130 7.58 15.68 -0.30
N LYS A 131 8.87 15.70 -0.66
CA LYS A 131 9.28 16.08 -2.02
C LYS A 131 9.24 14.85 -2.95
N PRO A 132 9.14 15.04 -4.27
CA PRO A 132 9.24 13.93 -5.21
C PRO A 132 10.52 13.11 -4.95
N LYS A 133 10.36 11.79 -4.97
CA LYS A 133 11.36 10.76 -4.67
C LYS A 133 11.71 10.56 -3.19
N ASP A 134 11.07 11.27 -2.27
CA ASP A 134 11.21 10.95 -0.85
C ASP A 134 10.48 9.66 -0.49
N LEU A 135 11.07 8.90 0.42
CA LEU A 135 10.40 7.76 1.04
C LEU A 135 9.29 8.33 1.93
N ILE A 136 8.04 7.87 1.76
CA ILE A 136 6.89 8.46 2.45
C ILE A 136 6.91 8.13 3.94
N GLY A 137 7.29 6.89 4.27
CA GLY A 137 7.30 6.43 5.65
C GLY A 137 6.01 5.72 6.07
N ILE A 138 5.25 5.16 5.13
CA ILE A 138 3.93 4.53 5.38
C ILE A 138 3.94 3.55 6.58
N PRO A 139 4.90 2.62 6.71
CA PRO A 139 4.92 1.70 7.85
C PRO A 139 5.02 2.41 9.21
N TRP A 140 5.84 3.46 9.31
CA TRP A 140 6.02 4.22 10.55
C TRP A 140 4.80 5.10 10.86
N MET A 141 4.25 5.77 9.84
CA MET A 141 3.01 6.54 9.99
C MET A 141 1.88 5.66 10.53
N LEU A 142 1.71 4.47 9.94
CA LEU A 142 0.70 3.51 10.38
C LEU A 142 0.97 3.01 11.79
N ALA A 143 2.21 2.64 12.11
CA ALA A 143 2.57 2.13 13.44
C ALA A 143 2.25 3.14 14.55
N PHE A 144 2.60 4.41 14.34
CA PHE A 144 2.35 5.47 15.32
C PHE A 144 0.86 5.82 15.41
N ALA A 145 0.14 5.84 14.28
CA ALA A 145 -1.30 6.04 14.28
C ALA A 145 -2.03 4.90 15.02
N LEU A 146 -1.64 3.65 14.80
CA LEU A 146 -2.21 2.51 15.54
C LEU A 146 -1.88 2.55 17.03
N ARG A 147 -0.65 2.94 17.41
CA ARG A 147 -0.32 3.16 18.83
C ARG A 147 -1.19 4.25 19.46
N ALA A 148 -1.43 5.34 18.75
CA ALA A 148 -2.32 6.41 19.21
C ALA A 148 -3.79 5.93 19.34
N ASP A 149 -4.21 4.96 18.51
CA ASP A 149 -5.55 4.33 18.58
C ASP A 149 -5.65 3.20 19.64
N GLY A 150 -4.58 2.93 20.39
CA GLY A 150 -4.58 1.99 21.52
C GLY A 150 -3.96 0.61 21.22
N TRP A 151 -3.21 0.47 20.13
CA TRP A 151 -2.41 -0.73 19.86
C TRP A 151 -1.02 -0.69 20.53
N TYR A 152 -0.40 -1.86 20.73
CA TYR A 152 0.92 -1.95 21.34
C TYR A 152 1.98 -2.46 20.37
N LEU A 153 2.78 -1.56 19.82
CA LEU A 153 3.94 -1.95 19.01
C LEU A 153 4.95 -2.79 19.81
N ARG A 154 5.01 -4.11 19.56
CA ARG A 154 5.96 -5.02 20.24
C ARG A 154 7.28 -5.15 19.52
N GLN A 155 7.24 -5.38 18.21
CA GLN A 155 8.43 -5.66 17.42
C GLN A 155 8.21 -5.32 15.95
N GLU A 156 9.28 -4.86 15.30
CA GLU A 156 9.41 -4.83 13.85
C GLU A 156 10.14 -6.09 13.38
N ILE A 157 9.57 -6.77 12.40
CA ILE A 157 10.19 -7.95 11.77
C ILE A 157 10.45 -7.63 10.32
N ILE A 158 11.67 -7.95 9.89
CA ILE A 158 12.21 -7.61 8.59
C ILE A 158 12.12 -8.84 7.69
N TRP A 159 11.35 -8.76 6.60
CA TRP A 159 11.38 -9.78 5.56
C TRP A 159 12.47 -9.47 4.53
N HIS A 160 13.66 -10.02 4.74
CA HIS A 160 14.76 -9.93 3.79
C HIS A 160 14.52 -10.87 2.59
N LYS A 161 14.44 -10.30 1.38
CA LYS A 161 14.30 -11.06 0.13
C LYS A 161 15.68 -11.26 -0.48
N LEU A 162 16.11 -12.52 -0.60
CA LEU A 162 17.42 -12.87 -1.15
C LEU A 162 17.54 -12.52 -2.65
N ASN A 163 16.43 -12.60 -3.39
CA ASN A 163 16.38 -12.34 -4.83
C ASN A 163 15.38 -11.22 -5.14
N PRO A 164 15.66 -9.96 -4.76
CA PRO A 164 14.76 -8.86 -5.04
C PRO A 164 14.83 -8.47 -6.52
N MET A 165 13.71 -8.01 -7.06
CA MET A 165 13.68 -7.42 -8.40
C MET A 165 14.62 -6.20 -8.41
N PRO A 166 15.57 -6.09 -9.35
CA PRO A 166 16.40 -4.90 -9.51
C PRO A 166 15.54 -3.66 -9.78
N GLU A 167 15.90 -2.52 -9.20
CA GLU A 167 15.25 -1.25 -9.51
C GLU A 167 16.02 -0.51 -10.61
N SER A 168 15.32 0.06 -11.59
CA SER A 168 15.91 0.82 -12.71
C SER A 168 16.30 2.27 -12.35
N VAL A 169 16.35 2.60 -11.05
CA VAL A 169 16.63 3.93 -10.52
C VAL A 169 18.10 4.03 -10.08
N LYS A 170 18.69 5.21 -10.21
CA LYS A 170 20.12 5.46 -9.92
C LYS A 170 20.34 6.33 -8.68
N ASP A 171 19.28 6.84 -8.07
CA ASP A 171 19.31 7.83 -6.98
C ASP A 171 18.89 7.26 -5.63
N ARG A 172 18.81 5.93 -5.51
CA ARG A 172 18.53 5.21 -4.26
C ARG A 172 18.97 3.75 -4.32
N CYS A 173 19.07 3.11 -3.16
CA CYS A 173 19.32 1.68 -3.06
C CYS A 173 18.11 0.85 -3.52
N THR A 174 18.39 -0.31 -4.12
CA THR A 174 17.38 -1.32 -4.42
C THR A 174 16.73 -1.82 -3.13
N LYS A 175 15.39 -1.85 -3.08
CA LYS A 175 14.65 -2.47 -1.97
C LYS A 175 14.78 -3.99 -2.01
N SER A 176 15.77 -4.52 -1.29
CA SER A 176 15.91 -5.96 -1.01
C SER A 176 15.12 -6.42 0.22
N ILE A 177 14.65 -5.46 1.02
CA ILE A 177 13.91 -5.72 2.23
C ILE A 177 12.44 -5.40 1.98
N ALA A 178 11.58 -6.37 2.28
CA ALA A 178 10.17 -6.14 2.45
C ALA A 178 9.86 -5.95 3.95
N LYS A 179 9.19 -4.85 4.23
CA LYS A 179 8.02 -4.75 5.11
C LYS A 179 8.13 -5.24 6.54
N ILE A 180 7.78 -4.31 7.42
CA ILE A 180 7.69 -4.45 8.85
C ILE A 180 6.48 -5.32 9.17
N LEU A 181 6.69 -6.50 9.75
CA LEU A 181 5.63 -7.22 10.45
C LEU A 181 5.57 -6.65 11.87
N PHE A 182 4.44 -6.04 12.21
CA PHE A 182 4.16 -5.68 13.59
C PHE A 182 3.51 -6.85 14.30
N ARG A 183 3.96 -7.15 15.52
CA ARG A 183 3.13 -7.79 16.54
C ARG A 183 2.54 -6.66 17.38
N LEU A 184 1.24 -6.41 17.23
CA LEU A 184 0.52 -5.41 18.03
C LEU A 184 -0.22 -6.05 19.22
#